data_AF-A0A2D6XKI5-F1
#
_entry.id   AF-A0A2D6XKI5-F1
#
_cell.length_a   1.000
_cell.length_b   1.000
_cell.length_c   1.000
_cell.angle_alpha   90.00
_cell.angle_beta   90.00
_cell.angle_gamma   90.00
#
_symmetry.space_group_name_H-M   'P 1'
#
loop_
_entity.id
_entity.type
_entity.pdbx_description
1 polymer ?
#
loop_
_entity_poly.entity_id
_entity_poly.type
_entity_poly.pdbx_seq_one_letter_code
_entity_poly.pdbx_strand_id
1 'polypeptide(L)'
;MAREIINYAQSVFSVTTTNQIMVKEKKAGQDIRIYNNHASAVTYLNTSGKAGHALDFTSGGTTEIAVDDEVEGESGGATGNVVKVDLDSGTWAGADAAGTIWIDTLTGTFQSETLKVGASLNLATIAAVQDVTRSVRISAGGSLELLNAVNEIYVIGSAAHKLVVFTGIKSGGHS
;
A
#
# COMPACT_ATOMS: atom_id res chain seq x y z
N MET A 1 -31.96 25.94 33.24
CA MET A 1 -31.39 24.59 32.99
C MET A 1 -30.01 24.78 32.40
N ALA A 2 -28.95 24.40 33.12
CA ALA A 2 -27.58 24.57 32.66
C ALA A 2 -27.23 23.46 31.66
N ARG A 3 -26.77 23.82 30.46
CA ARG A 3 -26.27 22.86 29.46
C ARG A 3 -24.82 22.50 29.81
N GLU A 4 -24.57 21.22 30.00
CA GLU A 4 -23.23 20.66 30.16
C GLU A 4 -22.45 20.81 28.84
N ILE A 5 -21.39 21.60 28.85
CA ILE A 5 -20.46 21.70 27.71
C ILE A 5 -19.43 20.59 27.90
N ILE A 6 -19.61 19.49 27.17
CA ILE A 6 -18.62 18.41 27.09
C ILE A 6 -17.46 18.93 26.23
N ASN A 7 -16.37 19.35 26.88
CA ASN A 7 -15.12 19.66 26.21
C ASN A 7 -14.47 18.34 25.75
N TYR A 8 -14.68 17.97 24.49
CA TYR A 8 -13.85 16.96 23.84
C TYR A 8 -12.45 17.55 23.72
N ALA A 9 -11.47 16.94 24.40
CA ALA A 9 -10.07 17.32 24.31
C ALA A 9 -9.72 17.59 22.84
N GLN A 10 -9.10 18.73 22.51
CA GLN A 10 -8.51 18.96 21.20
C GLN A 10 -7.11 18.34 21.20
N SER A 11 -6.77 17.55 20.18
CA SER A 11 -5.43 17.00 20.03
C SER A 11 -4.73 17.92 19.06
N VAL A 12 -3.70 18.58 19.56
CA VAL A 12 -2.75 19.40 18.81
C VAL A 12 -2.12 18.52 17.71
N PHE A 13 -1.92 19.07 16.52
CA PHE A 13 -1.05 18.45 15.52
C PHE A 13 -0.10 19.49 14.93
N SER A 14 1.20 19.19 15.00
CA SER A 14 2.26 20.03 14.48
C SER A 14 2.71 19.52 13.10
N VAL A 15 2.68 20.42 12.13
CA VAL A 15 3.29 20.25 10.82
C VAL A 15 4.74 20.72 10.94
N THR A 16 5.70 19.79 10.87
CA THR A 16 7.11 20.16 10.70
C THR A 16 7.54 19.72 9.31
N THR A 17 7.81 20.70 8.46
CA THR A 17 8.44 20.43 7.17
C THR A 17 9.52 21.48 6.95
N THR A 18 10.66 21.04 6.45
CA THR A 18 11.55 21.93 5.72
C THR A 18 10.92 22.04 4.33
N ASN A 19 10.08 23.06 4.11
CA ASN A 19 9.46 23.44 2.83
C ASN A 19 8.25 22.63 2.29
N GLN A 20 7.37 22.04 3.11
CA GLN A 20 6.16 21.34 2.61
C GLN A 20 4.88 21.73 3.38
N ILE A 21 4.02 22.54 2.76
CA ILE A 21 2.74 22.94 3.35
C ILE A 21 1.66 22.01 2.77
N MET A 22 1.32 20.94 3.50
CA MET A 22 0.09 20.18 3.29
C MET A 22 -0.99 20.78 4.22
N VAL A 23 -1.89 21.60 3.68
CA VAL A 23 -3.03 22.14 4.45
C VAL A 23 -4.16 21.11 4.42
N LYS A 24 -4.73 20.78 5.58
CA LYS A 24 -5.97 20.02 5.68
C LYS A 24 -7.10 20.93 6.16
N GLU A 25 -8.17 21.00 5.38
CA GLU A 25 -9.42 21.62 5.81
C GLU A 25 -10.44 20.52 6.03
N LYS A 26 -10.99 20.45 7.25
CA LYS A 26 -12.19 19.69 7.50
C LYS A 26 -13.39 20.56 7.19
N LYS A 27 -14.21 20.16 6.21
CA LYS A 27 -15.51 20.78 6.00
C LYS A 27 -16.55 20.20 6.96
N ALA A 28 -17.66 20.90 7.17
CA ALA A 28 -18.78 20.36 7.93
C ALA A 28 -19.20 18.99 7.33
N GLY A 29 -18.92 17.91 8.07
CA GLY A 29 -18.95 16.54 7.53
C GLY A 29 -17.66 15.77 7.90
N GLN A 30 -17.59 14.48 7.57
CA GLN A 30 -16.39 13.65 7.76
C GLN A 30 -15.35 13.87 6.64
N ASP A 31 -15.44 15.00 5.93
CA ASP A 31 -14.69 15.23 4.70
C ASP A 31 -13.34 15.87 4.99
N ILE A 32 -12.31 15.43 4.25
CA ILE A 32 -10.95 15.94 4.37
C ILE A 32 -10.51 16.42 3.00
N ARG A 33 -10.16 17.70 2.92
CA ARG A 33 -9.45 18.25 1.76
C ARG A 33 -7.96 18.27 2.02
N ILE A 34 -7.20 17.84 1.02
CA ILE A 34 -5.76 17.85 1.02
C ILE A 34 -5.30 18.75 -0.12
N TYR A 35 -4.57 19.81 0.21
CA TYR A 35 -3.99 20.72 -0.78
C TYR A 35 -2.49 20.45 -0.93
N ASN A 36 -2.05 20.29 -2.18
CA ASN A 36 -0.64 20.30 -2.51
C ASN A 36 -0.25 21.73 -2.96
N ASN A 37 0.14 22.58 -2.01
CA ASN A 37 0.54 23.96 -2.29
C ASN A 37 2.00 24.07 -2.79
N HIS A 38 2.62 22.96 -3.20
CA HIS A 38 3.97 23.01 -3.73
C HIS A 38 3.95 23.38 -5.21
N ALA A 39 4.72 24.41 -5.58
CA ALA A 39 4.75 24.97 -6.94
C ALA A 39 5.27 23.98 -8.00
N SER A 40 6.00 22.95 -7.60
CA SER A 40 6.67 22.01 -8.52
C SER A 40 6.68 20.53 -8.11
N ALA A 41 6.08 20.18 -6.97
CA ALA A 41 6.17 18.82 -6.42
C ALA A 41 4.81 18.15 -6.51
N VAL A 42 4.84 16.85 -6.75
CA VAL A 42 3.67 15.98 -6.72
C VAL A 42 3.58 15.38 -5.34
N THR A 43 2.38 15.34 -4.77
CA THR A 43 2.10 14.59 -3.54
C THR A 43 1.40 13.29 -3.89
N TYR A 44 1.83 12.18 -3.30
CA TYR A 44 1.14 10.90 -3.41
C TYR A 44 0.42 10.62 -2.10
N LEU A 45 -0.88 10.39 -2.19
CA LEU A 45 -1.66 9.88 -1.07
C LEU A 45 -1.68 8.35 -1.14
N ASN A 46 -1.20 7.67 -0.11
CA ASN A 46 -1.42 6.24 0.03
C ASN A 46 -2.82 6.02 0.60
N THR A 47 -3.71 5.49 -0.23
CA THR A 47 -5.01 5.00 0.21
C THR A 47 -4.76 3.62 0.74
N SER A 48 -4.70 3.47 2.06
CA SER A 48 -4.19 2.35 2.87
C SER A 48 -4.63 0.91 2.53
N GLY A 49 -5.35 0.67 1.45
CA GLY A 49 -5.49 -0.66 0.87
C GLY A 49 -4.19 -1.09 0.17
N LYS A 50 -3.51 -2.09 0.73
CA LYS A 50 -2.57 -2.91 -0.06
C LYS A 50 -3.34 -3.39 -1.31
N ALA A 51 -2.81 -3.11 -2.48
CA ALA A 51 -3.45 -3.45 -3.75
C ALA A 51 -3.23 -4.93 -4.13
N GLY A 52 -2.38 -5.61 -3.36
CA GLY A 52 -1.87 -6.96 -3.55
C GLY A 52 -0.43 -7.02 -3.07
N HIS A 53 0.22 -8.13 -3.36
CA HIS A 53 1.64 -8.32 -3.15
C HIS A 53 2.28 -8.87 -4.44
N ALA A 54 3.58 -8.64 -4.58
CA ALA A 54 4.37 -9.15 -5.70
C ALA A 54 5.50 -10.01 -5.18
N LEU A 55 5.80 -11.09 -5.90
CA LEU A 55 6.88 -12.02 -5.67
C LEU A 55 7.71 -12.09 -6.94
N ASP A 56 8.84 -11.40 -6.94
CA ASP A 56 9.81 -11.52 -8.02
C ASP A 56 10.49 -12.88 -7.94
N PHE A 57 10.53 -13.59 -9.06
CA PHE A 57 11.13 -14.91 -9.17
C PHE A 57 12.21 -14.96 -10.24
N THR A 58 13.15 -15.88 -10.05
CA THR A 58 14.36 -16.02 -10.89
C THR A 58 14.64 -17.47 -11.32
N SER A 59 13.68 -18.36 -11.12
CA SER A 59 13.72 -19.74 -11.60
C SER A 59 12.32 -20.24 -11.94
N GLY A 60 12.27 -21.31 -12.72
CA GLY A 60 11.03 -22.04 -13.02
C GLY A 60 11.10 -23.50 -12.60
N GLY A 61 9.95 -24.15 -12.52
CA GLY A 61 9.80 -25.60 -12.34
C GLY A 61 9.15 -26.27 -13.54
N THR A 62 9.09 -27.60 -13.52
CA THR A 62 8.44 -28.39 -14.59
C THR A 62 6.95 -28.09 -14.75
N THR A 63 6.35 -27.46 -13.74
CA THR A 63 4.96 -26.99 -13.73
C THR A 63 4.96 -25.48 -13.60
N GLU A 64 4.23 -24.80 -14.47
CA GLU A 64 4.01 -23.37 -14.40
C GLU A 64 3.05 -23.03 -13.25
N ILE A 65 3.40 -22.00 -12.47
CA ILE A 65 2.46 -21.39 -11.51
C ILE A 65 1.47 -20.56 -12.31
N ALA A 66 0.17 -20.79 -12.11
CA ALA A 66 -0.90 -20.14 -12.87
C ALA A 66 -1.77 -19.23 -11.99
N VAL A 67 -2.60 -18.42 -12.64
CA VAL A 67 -3.67 -17.68 -11.97
C VAL A 67 -4.61 -18.66 -11.27
N ASP A 68 -5.11 -18.26 -10.10
CA ASP A 68 -5.94 -19.01 -9.16
C ASP A 68 -5.21 -20.10 -8.35
N ASP A 69 -3.91 -20.33 -8.57
CA ASP A 69 -3.12 -21.18 -7.69
C ASP A 69 -2.92 -20.54 -6.30
N GLU A 70 -2.94 -21.36 -5.24
CA GLU A 70 -2.41 -20.98 -3.94
C GLU A 70 -0.92 -21.37 -3.91
N VAL A 71 -0.05 -20.36 -3.88
CA VAL A 71 1.39 -20.56 -3.71
C VAL A 71 1.73 -20.61 -2.24
N GLU A 72 2.61 -21.54 -1.87
CA GLU A 72 3.16 -21.67 -0.52
C GLU A 72 4.69 -21.60 -0.57
N GLY A 73 5.29 -20.85 0.36
CA GLY A 73 6.73 -20.86 0.58
C GLY A 73 7.16 -22.18 1.21
N GLU A 74 8.06 -22.91 0.57
CA GLU A 74 8.44 -24.26 1.01
C GLU A 74 9.09 -24.29 2.40
N SER A 75 9.82 -23.23 2.77
CA SER A 75 10.53 -23.16 4.05
C SER A 75 9.74 -22.38 5.11
N GLY A 76 9.05 -21.32 4.71
CA GLY A 76 8.33 -20.41 5.59
C GLY A 76 6.87 -20.75 5.81
N GLY A 77 6.25 -21.53 4.92
CA GLY A 77 4.83 -21.87 4.97
C GLY A 77 3.89 -20.68 4.74
N ALA A 78 4.42 -19.54 4.26
CA ALA A 78 3.59 -18.39 3.91
C ALA A 78 2.76 -18.73 2.66
N THR A 79 1.51 -18.28 2.60
CA THR A 79 0.61 -18.55 1.47
C THR A 79 0.05 -17.29 0.83
N GLY A 80 -0.31 -17.38 -0.45
CA GLY A 80 -1.05 -16.36 -1.16
C GLY A 80 -1.68 -16.88 -2.46
N ASN A 81 -2.79 -16.29 -2.87
CA ASN A 81 -3.49 -16.67 -4.11
C ASN A 81 -2.98 -15.85 -5.28
N VAL A 82 -2.60 -16.51 -6.37
CA VAL A 82 -2.07 -15.89 -7.58
C VAL A 82 -3.19 -15.25 -8.39
N VAL A 83 -3.07 -13.96 -8.66
CA VAL A 83 -4.00 -13.20 -9.51
C VAL A 83 -3.42 -12.85 -10.87
N LYS A 84 -2.10 -12.91 -11.00
CA LYS A 84 -1.39 -12.63 -12.26
C LYS A 84 0.02 -13.19 -12.20
N VAL A 85 0.53 -13.64 -13.35
CA VAL A 85 1.94 -13.99 -13.53
C VAL A 85 2.45 -13.22 -14.75
N ASP A 86 3.49 -12.43 -14.56
CA ASP A 86 4.25 -11.78 -15.63
C ASP A 86 5.57 -12.53 -15.81
N LEU A 87 5.75 -13.16 -16.98
CA LEU A 87 7.01 -13.80 -17.35
C LEU A 87 7.83 -12.83 -18.20
N ASP A 88 8.92 -12.32 -17.64
CA ASP A 88 9.79 -11.35 -18.32
C ASP A 88 10.80 -12.04 -19.23
N SER A 89 11.28 -13.23 -18.84
CA SER A 89 12.25 -14.00 -19.62
C SER A 89 12.28 -15.49 -19.25
N GLY A 90 12.95 -16.29 -20.08
CA GLY A 90 13.13 -17.73 -19.85
C GLY A 90 11.85 -18.53 -20.08
N THR A 91 11.85 -19.76 -19.59
CA THR A 91 10.71 -20.68 -19.66
C THR A 91 10.59 -21.49 -18.37
N TRP A 92 9.36 -21.80 -17.95
CA TRP A 92 9.14 -22.61 -16.74
C TRP A 92 9.85 -23.97 -16.82
N ALA A 93 9.60 -24.72 -17.89
CA ALA A 93 10.21 -26.03 -18.12
C ALA A 93 11.74 -25.98 -18.31
N GLY A 94 12.30 -24.83 -18.71
CA GLY A 94 13.76 -24.61 -18.82
C GLY A 94 14.44 -24.33 -17.49
N ALA A 95 13.66 -24.18 -16.41
CA ALA A 95 14.10 -23.78 -15.07
C ALA A 95 14.81 -22.40 -15.01
N ASP A 96 14.68 -21.61 -16.07
CA ASP A 96 15.29 -20.30 -16.25
C ASP A 96 14.26 -19.16 -16.30
N ALA A 97 13.01 -19.45 -15.96
CA ALA A 97 11.93 -18.47 -15.90
C ALA A 97 12.25 -17.35 -14.90
N ALA A 98 12.06 -16.10 -15.29
CA ALA A 98 12.16 -14.96 -14.41
C ALA A 98 11.03 -13.95 -14.69
N GLY A 99 10.53 -13.33 -13.63
CA GLY A 99 9.43 -12.37 -13.72
C GLY A 99 8.79 -12.09 -12.36
N THR A 100 7.51 -11.76 -12.36
CA THR A 100 6.76 -11.38 -11.15
C THR A 100 5.45 -12.15 -11.04
N ILE A 101 5.22 -12.76 -9.89
CA ILE A 101 3.93 -13.35 -9.49
C ILE A 101 3.20 -12.34 -8.60
N TRP A 102 1.94 -12.04 -8.92
CA TRP A 102 1.10 -11.13 -8.15
C TRP A 102 0.09 -11.95 -7.34
N ILE A 103 -0.03 -11.64 -6.06
CA ILE A 103 -0.97 -12.29 -5.13
C ILE A 103 -1.91 -11.28 -4.48
N ASP A 104 -3.15 -11.67 -4.19
CA ASP A 104 -4.15 -10.79 -3.54
C ASP A 104 -4.39 -11.10 -2.05
N THR A 105 -3.97 -12.28 -1.60
CA THR A 105 -3.95 -12.70 -0.19
C THR A 105 -2.52 -12.94 0.27
N LEU A 106 -2.28 -12.75 1.56
CA LEU A 106 -1.02 -13.09 2.20
C LEU A 106 -1.27 -13.58 3.63
N THR A 107 -0.91 -14.84 3.88
CA THR A 107 -0.83 -15.40 5.23
C THR A 107 0.62 -15.70 5.55
N GLY A 108 1.12 -15.21 6.69
CA GLY A 108 2.53 -15.37 7.07
C GLY A 108 3.45 -14.36 6.37
N THR A 109 4.71 -14.74 6.15
CA THR A 109 5.71 -13.87 5.49
C THR A 109 6.60 -14.71 4.59
N PHE A 110 6.55 -14.44 3.29
CA PHE A 110 7.51 -15.03 2.35
C PHE A 110 8.91 -14.47 2.62
N GLN A 111 9.88 -15.37 2.63
CA GLN A 111 11.30 -15.06 2.79
C GLN A 111 12.06 -15.42 1.51
N SER A 112 13.39 -15.46 1.58
CA SER A 112 14.18 -16.01 0.47
C SER A 112 13.99 -17.53 0.47
N GLU A 113 13.20 -18.05 -0.46
CA GLU A 113 12.80 -19.45 -0.49
C GLU A 113 12.30 -19.89 -1.88
N THR A 114 12.00 -21.18 -2.02
CA THR A 114 11.29 -21.72 -3.18
C THR A 114 9.78 -21.77 -2.92
N LEU A 115 9.00 -21.65 -3.99
CA LEU A 115 7.55 -21.77 -3.98
C LEU A 115 7.11 -23.17 -4.41
N LYS A 116 6.02 -23.64 -3.81
CA LYS A 116 5.28 -24.84 -4.22
C LYS A 116 3.80 -24.51 -4.42
N VAL A 117 3.13 -25.36 -5.21
CA VAL A 117 1.67 -25.38 -5.35
C VAL A 117 1.20 -26.80 -5.07
N GLY A 118 0.47 -27.00 -3.97
CA GLY A 118 0.11 -28.33 -3.48
C GLY A 118 1.33 -29.24 -3.29
N ALA A 119 1.37 -30.36 -4.01
CA ALA A 119 2.48 -31.32 -3.96
C ALA A 119 3.63 -31.02 -4.93
N SER A 120 3.48 -30.01 -5.81
CA SER A 120 4.48 -29.65 -6.81
C SER A 120 5.51 -28.70 -6.19
N LEU A 121 6.74 -29.18 -6.03
CA LEU A 121 7.83 -28.48 -5.33
C LEU A 121 8.77 -27.76 -6.30
N ASN A 122 9.53 -26.79 -5.78
CA ASN A 122 10.59 -26.05 -6.47
C ASN A 122 10.12 -25.38 -7.76
N LEU A 123 8.98 -24.69 -7.71
CA LEU A 123 8.38 -24.08 -8.89
C LEU A 123 8.97 -22.72 -9.22
N ALA A 124 9.38 -21.95 -8.23
CA ALA A 124 9.98 -20.63 -8.42
C ALA A 124 10.83 -20.24 -7.20
N THR A 125 11.97 -19.59 -7.41
CA THR A 125 12.82 -19.05 -6.33
C THR A 125 12.59 -17.56 -6.19
N ILE A 126 12.23 -17.13 -4.98
CA ILE A 126 11.92 -15.74 -4.63
C ILE A 126 12.91 -15.22 -3.57
N ALA A 127 13.03 -13.89 -3.47
CA ALA A 127 13.85 -13.24 -2.46
C ALA A 127 13.05 -12.80 -1.23
N ALA A 128 11.87 -12.21 -1.44
CA ALA A 128 10.92 -11.79 -0.41
C ALA A 128 9.64 -11.27 -1.07
N VAL A 129 8.56 -11.16 -0.29
CA VAL A 129 7.33 -10.46 -0.70
C VAL A 129 7.51 -8.94 -0.79
N GLN A 130 6.96 -8.34 -1.84
CA GLN A 130 6.86 -6.91 -2.02
C GLN A 130 5.41 -6.45 -1.84
N ASP A 131 5.17 -5.46 -0.98
CA ASP A 131 3.85 -4.87 -0.82
C ASP A 131 3.52 -3.92 -1.98
N VAL A 132 2.41 -4.17 -2.69
CA VAL A 132 1.94 -3.28 -3.74
C VAL A 132 1.03 -2.23 -3.12
N THR A 133 1.44 -0.97 -3.20
CA THR A 133 0.66 0.15 -2.66
C THR A 133 -0.10 0.88 -3.77
N ARG A 134 -1.36 1.23 -3.48
CA ARG A 134 -2.14 2.13 -4.32
C ARG A 134 -1.91 3.56 -3.87
N SER A 135 -1.52 4.41 -4.81
CA SER A 135 -1.37 5.84 -4.56
C SER A 135 -2.25 6.67 -5.47
N VAL A 136 -2.87 7.70 -4.89
CA VAL A 136 -3.55 8.76 -5.64
C VAL A 136 -2.56 9.90 -5.81
N ARG A 137 -2.34 10.29 -7.07
CA ARG A 137 -1.48 11.42 -7.42
C ARG A 137 -2.23 12.74 -7.22
N ILE A 138 -1.64 13.67 -6.49
CA ILE A 138 -2.08 15.07 -6.39
C ILE A 138 -1.00 15.93 -7.04
N SER A 139 -1.29 16.46 -8.22
CA SER A 139 -0.39 17.36 -8.96
C SER A 139 -0.03 18.60 -8.14
N ALA A 140 1.08 19.26 -8.51
CA ALA A 140 1.45 20.57 -7.97
C ALA A 140 0.27 21.56 -8.10
N GLY A 141 -0.07 22.25 -7.01
CA GLY A 141 -1.23 23.14 -6.94
C GLY A 141 -2.60 22.44 -6.94
N GLY A 142 -2.64 21.10 -6.98
CA GLY A 142 -3.85 20.31 -7.01
C GLY A 142 -4.47 20.10 -5.62
N SER A 143 -5.74 19.69 -5.63
CA SER A 143 -6.48 19.34 -4.41
C SER A 143 -7.19 17.99 -4.58
N LEU A 144 -7.27 17.23 -3.48
CA LEU A 144 -8.10 16.04 -3.38
C LEU A 144 -9.13 16.24 -2.27
N GLU A 145 -10.39 15.95 -2.57
CA GLU A 145 -11.47 15.92 -1.59
C GLU A 145 -11.84 14.46 -1.29
N LEU A 146 -11.66 14.06 -0.04
CA LEU A 146 -12.03 12.75 0.46
C LEU A 146 -13.33 12.90 1.22
N LEU A 147 -14.40 12.32 0.68
CA LEU A 147 -15.72 12.33 1.29
C LEU A 147 -15.83 11.19 2.31
N ASN A 148 -16.41 11.45 3.48
CA ASN A 148 -16.66 10.45 4.53
C ASN A 148 -15.41 9.65 4.95
N ALA A 149 -14.26 10.32 5.14
CA ALA A 149 -13.00 9.64 5.41
C ALA A 149 -13.03 8.92 6.78
N VAL A 150 -12.87 7.59 6.76
CA VAL A 150 -12.85 6.73 7.94
C VAL A 150 -11.41 6.46 8.40
N ASN A 151 -11.08 7.08 9.53
CA ASN A 151 -10.03 6.74 10.49
C ASN A 151 -8.55 7.05 10.19
N GLU A 152 -7.92 6.77 9.06
CA GLU A 152 -6.51 7.16 8.84
C GLU A 152 -6.17 7.44 7.38
N ILE A 153 -5.30 8.43 7.16
CA ILE A 153 -4.83 8.86 5.83
C ILE A 153 -3.32 8.98 5.90
N TYR A 154 -2.57 8.28 5.05
CA TYR A 154 -1.11 8.31 4.99
C TYR A 154 -0.67 9.10 3.76
N VAL A 155 0.01 10.23 3.94
CA VAL A 155 0.50 11.06 2.82
C VAL A 155 2.01 10.89 2.71
N ILE A 156 2.51 10.74 1.49
CA ILE A 156 3.94 10.61 1.22
C ILE A 156 4.37 11.82 0.38
N GLY A 157 5.27 12.63 0.94
CA GLY A 157 5.92 13.74 0.24
C GLY A 157 7.24 13.28 -0.40
N SER A 158 7.56 13.75 -1.61
CA SER A 158 8.85 13.51 -2.27
C SER A 158 9.89 14.58 -1.86
N ALA A 159 11.22 14.38 -1.98
CA ALA A 159 11.92 13.88 -3.16
C ALA A 159 12.47 12.44 -3.11
N ALA A 160 12.47 11.74 -1.97
CA ALA A 160 12.92 10.34 -1.89
C ALA A 160 12.08 9.47 -0.93
N HIS A 161 10.81 9.85 -0.75
CA HIS A 161 9.75 9.12 -0.03
C HIS A 161 9.97 8.99 1.49
N LYS A 162 9.53 10.00 2.25
CA LYS A 162 9.29 9.86 3.70
C LYS A 162 7.80 9.70 3.97
N LEU A 163 7.45 8.63 4.69
CA LEU A 163 6.09 8.30 5.13
C LEU A 163 5.63 9.32 6.19
N VAL A 164 4.56 10.06 5.89
CA VAL A 164 3.90 10.93 6.89
C VAL A 164 2.59 10.26 7.30
N VAL A 165 2.59 9.70 8.50
CA VAL A 165 1.41 9.12 9.15
C VAL A 165 0.61 10.24 9.78
N PHE A 166 -0.70 10.29 9.54
CA PHE A 166 -1.60 11.25 10.18
C PHE A 166 -2.49 10.50 11.16
N THR A 167 -2.26 10.72 12.46
CA THR A 167 -3.12 10.22 13.53
C THR A 167 -4.03 11.34 14.05
N GLY A 168 -5.30 11.03 14.33
CA GLY A 168 -6.19 11.92 15.10
C GLY A 168 -6.91 13.04 14.33
N ILE A 169 -7.75 12.70 13.36
CA ILE A 169 -8.68 13.65 12.71
C ILE A 169 -9.74 14.11 13.73
N LYS A 170 -9.81 15.41 14.07
CA LYS A 170 -10.90 15.97 14.89
C LYS A 170 -11.94 16.70 14.07
N SER A 171 -13.22 16.46 14.37
CA SER A 171 -14.36 17.25 13.90
C SER A 171 -14.34 18.64 14.50
N GLY A 172 -13.94 19.63 13.71
CA GLY A 172 -14.38 21.00 13.91
C GLY A 172 -15.89 21.06 13.71
N GLY A 173 -16.64 21.16 14.81
CA GLY A 173 -18.03 21.59 14.76
C GLY A 173 -18.03 23.05 14.34
N HIS A 174 -18.62 23.34 13.18
CA HIS A 174 -18.97 24.71 12.84
C HIS A 174 -20.23 25.09 13.61
N SER A 175 -20.09 26.05 14.51
CA SER A 175 -21.16 26.82 15.15
C SER A 175 -21.91 27.68 14.14
#